data_AF-A0A953EWQ3-F1
#
_entry.id   AF-A0A953EWQ3-F1
#
_cell.length_a   1.000
_cell.length_b   1.000
_cell.length_c   1.000
_cell.angle_alpha   90.00
_cell.angle_beta   90.00
_cell.angle_gamma   90.00
#
_symmetry.space_group_name_H-M   'P 1'
#
loop_
_entity.id
_entity.type
_entity.pdbx_description
1 polymer ?
#
loop_
_entity_poly.entity_id
_entity_poly.type
_entity_poly.pdbx_seq_one_letter_code
_entity_poly.pdbx_strand_id
1 'polypeptide(L)'
;MEEPAWLLSAATAETSVKDCDIWKAPAAEPGVAEPVRSAVPTLVLAGRFDPITPPEWGRGVADGLEQSFFRELPGAGHSVSTEECADEIVAVFLDDPTAEPAPDCVGSLGPPEFVLPA
;
A
#
# COMPACT_ATOMS: atom_id res chain seq x y z
N MET A 1 24.67 -8.36 26.90
CA MET A 1 23.31 -7.78 26.90
C MET A 1 22.59 -8.49 25.77
N GLU A 2 21.61 -9.29 26.11
CA GLU A 2 20.88 -10.15 25.17
C GLU A 2 19.84 -9.29 24.43
N GLU A 3 19.87 -9.33 23.10
CA GLU A 3 18.99 -8.57 22.23
C GLU A 3 17.55 -9.09 22.36
N PRO A 4 16.54 -8.23 22.58
CA PRO A 4 15.17 -8.68 22.83
C PRO A 4 14.51 -9.22 21.56
N ALA A 5 13.75 -10.32 21.70
CA ALA A 5 13.14 -11.10 20.63
C ALA A 5 12.14 -10.36 19.70
N TRP A 6 11.82 -9.09 19.96
CA TRP A 6 11.00 -8.26 19.06
C TRP A 6 11.82 -7.55 17.96
N LEU A 7 13.16 -7.61 18.01
CA LEU A 7 14.06 -7.13 16.95
C LEU A 7 14.08 -8.04 15.70
N LEU A 8 13.13 -8.97 15.57
CA LEU A 8 12.99 -9.84 14.39
C LEU A 8 12.49 -9.13 13.13
N SER A 9 12.20 -7.84 13.16
CA SER A 9 11.86 -7.08 11.94
C SER A 9 13.09 -6.63 11.13
N ALA A 10 14.29 -6.60 11.71
CA ALA A 10 15.52 -6.33 10.94
C ALA A 10 16.06 -7.60 10.25
N ALA A 11 15.67 -8.79 10.75
CA ALA A 11 16.20 -10.07 10.28
C ALA A 11 15.69 -10.49 8.89
N THR A 12 14.62 -9.90 8.37
CA THR A 12 14.11 -10.20 7.02
C THR A 12 14.83 -9.41 5.92
N ALA A 13 15.30 -8.19 6.21
CA ALA A 13 16.07 -7.42 5.24
C ALA A 13 17.50 -7.96 5.08
N GLU A 14 18.17 -8.34 6.17
CA GLU A 14 19.57 -8.80 6.12
C GLU A 14 19.74 -10.22 5.58
N THR A 15 18.74 -11.08 5.70
CA THR A 15 18.75 -12.42 5.07
C THR A 15 18.46 -12.35 3.57
N SER A 16 17.62 -11.41 3.13
CA SER A 16 17.15 -11.31 1.74
C SER A 16 18.21 -10.76 0.76
N VAL A 17 19.10 -9.85 1.17
CA VAL A 17 20.10 -9.27 0.25
C VAL A 17 21.17 -10.28 -0.19
N LYS A 18 21.52 -11.25 0.66
CA LYS A 18 22.51 -12.29 0.33
C LYS A 18 22.01 -13.24 -0.77
N ASP A 19 20.70 -13.45 -0.84
CA ASP A 19 20.10 -14.27 -1.89
C ASP A 19 20.22 -13.57 -3.26
N CYS A 20 20.21 -12.23 -3.30
CA CYS A 20 20.45 -11.48 -4.54
C CYS A 20 21.84 -11.76 -5.13
N ASP A 21 22.87 -11.96 -4.31
CA ASP A 21 24.22 -12.31 -4.76
C ASP A 21 24.26 -13.72 -5.40
N ILE A 22 23.36 -14.62 -4.98
CA ILE A 22 23.26 -15.99 -5.50
C ILE A 22 22.41 -16.02 -6.78
N TRP A 23 21.37 -15.20 -6.85
CA TRP A 23 20.38 -15.22 -7.93
C TRP A 23 20.98 -14.94 -9.32
N LYS A 24 22.10 -14.18 -9.39
CA LYS A 24 22.84 -13.84 -10.62
C LYS A 24 21.96 -13.32 -11.78
N ALA A 25 20.80 -12.72 -11.49
CA ALA A 25 20.01 -12.05 -12.52
C ALA A 25 20.79 -10.87 -13.11
N PRO A 26 20.56 -10.56 -14.39
CA PRO A 26 21.03 -9.29 -14.95
C PRO A 26 20.42 -8.12 -14.17
N ALA A 27 21.14 -7.00 -14.16
CA ALA A 27 20.58 -5.75 -13.65
C ALA A 27 19.29 -5.41 -14.39
N ALA A 28 18.34 -4.80 -13.67
CA ALA A 28 17.15 -4.26 -14.29
C ALA A 28 17.53 -3.20 -15.33
N GLU A 29 16.71 -3.08 -16.37
CA GLU A 29 16.89 -2.02 -17.36
C GLU A 29 16.92 -0.65 -16.67
N PRO A 30 17.71 0.32 -17.18
CA PRO A 30 17.71 1.66 -16.64
C PRO A 30 16.29 2.24 -16.58
N GLY A 31 15.94 2.86 -15.46
CA GLY A 31 14.63 3.51 -15.28
C GLY A 31 13.57 2.67 -14.56
N VAL A 32 13.83 1.40 -14.25
CA VAL A 32 12.86 0.54 -13.53
C VAL A 32 12.50 1.07 -12.14
N ALA A 33 13.40 1.81 -11.49
CA ALA A 33 13.16 2.44 -10.19
C ALA A 33 12.62 3.87 -10.28
N GLU A 34 12.45 4.42 -11.49
CA GLU A 34 11.94 5.78 -11.67
C GLU A 34 10.42 5.83 -11.43
N PRO A 35 9.89 6.95 -10.89
CA PRO A 35 8.46 7.10 -10.71
C PRO A 35 7.69 6.97 -12.04
N VAL A 36 6.63 6.17 -12.03
CA VAL A 36 5.72 6.03 -13.17
C VAL A 36 5.02 7.37 -13.43
N ARG A 37 4.97 7.79 -14.69
CA ARG A 37 4.16 8.93 -15.15
C ARG A 37 3.07 8.46 -16.10
N SER A 38 1.83 8.85 -15.85
CA SER A 38 0.68 8.42 -16.67
C SER A 38 -0.46 9.43 -16.59
N ALA A 39 -1.14 9.61 -17.72
CA ALA A 39 -2.40 10.35 -17.82
C ALA A 39 -3.63 9.45 -17.65
N VAL A 40 -3.45 8.14 -17.51
CA VAL A 40 -4.56 7.21 -17.28
C VAL A 40 -5.11 7.44 -15.87
N PRO A 41 -6.43 7.69 -15.70
CA PRO A 41 -7.02 7.80 -14.38
C PRO A 41 -6.70 6.58 -13.53
N THR A 42 -6.24 6.82 -12.30
CA THR A 42 -5.72 5.74 -11.44
C THR A 42 -6.20 5.88 -9.99
N LEU A 43 -6.71 4.79 -9.43
CA LEU A 43 -6.99 4.67 -8.00
C LEU A 43 -5.80 4.03 -7.29
N VAL A 44 -5.28 4.67 -6.24
CA VAL A 44 -4.24 4.15 -5.35
C VAL A 44 -4.86 3.91 -3.98
N LEU A 45 -4.91 2.64 -3.55
CA LEU A 45 -5.43 2.25 -2.24
C LEU A 45 -4.28 1.91 -1.30
N ALA A 46 -4.40 2.31 -0.03
CA ALA A 46 -3.47 1.94 1.03
C ALA A 46 -4.20 1.67 2.34
N GLY A 47 -3.79 0.64 3.07
CA GLY A 47 -4.23 0.44 4.46
C GLY A 47 -3.35 1.25 5.40
N ARG A 48 -3.94 1.99 6.34
CA ARG A 48 -3.20 2.83 7.29
C ARG A 48 -2.15 2.06 8.11
N PHE A 49 -2.39 0.78 8.35
CA PHE A 49 -1.53 -0.11 9.13
C PHE A 49 -0.74 -1.11 8.27
N ASP A 50 -0.59 -0.85 6.97
CA ASP A 50 0.22 -1.69 6.08
C ASP A 50 1.72 -1.63 6.42
N PRO A 51 2.35 -2.72 6.89
CA PRO A 51 3.78 -2.74 7.19
C PRO A 51 4.65 -3.17 6.00
N ILE A 52 4.06 -3.64 4.90
CA ILE A 52 4.76 -4.19 3.72
C ILE A 52 4.88 -3.11 2.64
N THR A 53 3.80 -2.38 2.36
CA THR A 53 3.76 -1.23 1.44
C THR A 53 3.11 -0.02 2.12
N PRO A 54 3.86 0.68 2.99
CA PRO A 54 3.30 1.77 3.80
C PRO A 54 2.59 2.86 2.97
N PRO A 55 1.55 3.53 3.51
CA PRO A 55 0.76 4.53 2.78
C PRO A 55 1.56 5.67 2.13
N GLU A 56 2.68 6.06 2.72
CA GLU A 56 3.61 7.03 2.14
C GLU A 56 4.17 6.62 0.77
N TRP A 57 4.36 5.33 0.51
CA TRP A 57 4.81 4.85 -0.79
C TRP A 57 3.69 5.01 -1.83
N GLY A 58 2.44 4.70 -1.44
CA GLY A 58 1.26 4.93 -2.27
C GLY A 58 1.07 6.41 -2.62
N ARG A 59 1.29 7.32 -1.66
CA ARG A 59 1.31 8.77 -1.92
C ARG A 59 2.39 9.16 -2.92
N GLY A 60 3.61 8.63 -2.77
CA GLY A 60 4.69 8.88 -3.72
C GLY A 60 4.41 8.37 -5.14
N VAL A 61 3.68 7.26 -5.27
CA VAL A 61 3.19 6.77 -6.57
C VAL A 61 2.15 7.74 -7.16
N ALA A 62 1.19 8.20 -6.35
CA ALA A 62 0.13 9.10 -6.78
C ALA A 62 0.68 10.44 -7.34
N ASP A 63 1.79 10.96 -6.78
CA ASP A 63 2.45 12.19 -7.25
C ASP A 63 2.90 12.12 -8.72
N GLY A 64 3.15 10.92 -9.25
CA GLY A 64 3.54 10.72 -10.65
C GLY A 64 2.36 10.66 -11.64
N LEU A 65 1.13 10.55 -11.15
CA LEU A 65 -0.06 10.26 -11.94
C LEU A 65 -0.89 11.53 -12.14
N GLU A 66 -1.13 11.92 -13.40
CA GLU A 66 -1.78 13.21 -13.72
C GLU A 66 -3.23 13.29 -13.23
N GLN A 67 -3.91 12.14 -13.18
CA GLN A 67 -5.26 12.00 -12.66
C GLN A 67 -5.28 10.80 -11.72
N SER A 68 -5.21 11.05 -10.41
CA SER A 68 -5.24 9.99 -9.42
C SER A 68 -6.09 10.31 -8.20
N PHE A 69 -6.64 9.25 -7.62
CA PHE A 69 -7.29 9.29 -6.32
C PHE A 69 -6.48 8.40 -5.36
N PHE A 70 -5.91 9.01 -4.32
CA PHE A 70 -5.27 8.26 -3.25
C PHE A 70 -6.25 8.08 -2.10
N ARG A 71 -6.42 6.84 -1.65
CA ARG A 71 -7.33 6.50 -0.55
C ARG A 71 -6.62 5.67 0.50
N GLU A 72 -6.49 6.25 1.69
CA GLU A 72 -6.04 5.54 2.89
C GLU A 72 -7.24 5.03 3.69
N LEU A 73 -7.29 3.73 3.97
CA LEU A 73 -8.31 3.12 4.81
C LEU A 73 -7.82 3.04 6.26
N PRO A 74 -8.46 3.75 7.21
CA PRO A 74 -7.95 3.90 8.57
C PRO A 74 -7.95 2.61 9.38
N GLY A 75 -8.74 1.60 8.98
CA GLY A 75 -8.88 0.32 9.67
C GLY A 75 -8.05 -0.82 9.09
N ALA A 76 -7.39 -0.60 7.95
CA ALA A 76 -6.89 -1.67 7.08
C ALA A 76 -5.37 -1.83 7.10
N GLY A 77 -4.92 -3.05 6.76
CA GLY A 77 -3.51 -3.42 6.59
C GLY A 77 -3.12 -3.62 5.12
N HIS A 78 -2.21 -4.57 4.85
CA HIS A 78 -1.58 -4.72 3.53
C HIS A 78 -2.55 -5.09 2.39
N SER A 79 -3.48 -6.01 2.63
CA SER A 79 -4.44 -6.45 1.60
C SER A 79 -5.66 -5.55 1.55
N VAL A 80 -5.47 -4.23 1.50
CA VAL A 80 -6.56 -3.24 1.63
C VAL A 80 -7.71 -3.46 0.65
N SER A 81 -7.45 -3.98 -0.55
CA SER A 81 -8.49 -4.24 -1.56
C SER A 81 -9.46 -5.37 -1.19
N THR A 82 -9.21 -6.13 -0.13
CA THR A 82 -10.12 -7.17 0.37
C THR A 82 -11.09 -6.66 1.43
N GLU A 83 -10.96 -5.41 1.86
CA GLU A 83 -11.91 -4.76 2.76
C GLU A 83 -13.21 -4.46 2.02
N GLU A 84 -14.37 -4.70 2.64
CA GLU A 84 -15.68 -4.53 1.98
C GLU A 84 -15.84 -3.13 1.37
N CYS A 85 -15.46 -2.08 2.11
CA CYS A 85 -15.56 -0.71 1.61
C CYS A 85 -14.54 -0.40 0.49
N ALA A 86 -13.37 -1.07 0.49
CA ALA A 86 -12.40 -0.89 -0.60
C ALA A 86 -12.92 -1.49 -1.91
N ASP A 87 -13.61 -2.64 -1.85
CA ASP A 87 -14.25 -3.25 -3.02
C ASP A 87 -15.30 -2.31 -3.63
N GLU A 88 -16.13 -1.67 -2.80
CA GLU A 88 -17.08 -0.64 -3.27
C GLU A 88 -16.39 0.57 -3.91
N ILE A 89 -15.30 1.07 -3.31
CA ILE A 89 -14.51 2.17 -3.86
C ILE A 89 -13.95 1.79 -5.24
N VAL A 90 -13.44 0.56 -5.39
CA VAL A 90 -12.93 0.05 -6.68
C VAL A 90 -14.06 -0.02 -7.71
N ALA A 91 -15.22 -0.56 -7.34
CA ALA A 91 -16.37 -0.65 -8.25
C ALA A 91 -16.81 0.73 -8.75
N VAL A 92 -16.98 1.71 -7.84
CA VAL A 92 -17.36 3.09 -8.19
C VAL A 92 -16.31 3.75 -9.10
N PHE A 93 -15.02 3.54 -8.82
CA PHE A 93 -13.95 4.05 -9.66
C PHE A 93 -13.95 3.44 -11.07
N LEU A 94 -14.23 2.15 -11.19
CA LEU A 94 -14.28 1.49 -12.50
C LEU A 94 -15.50 1.94 -13.33
N ASP A 95 -16.60 2.30 -12.68
CA ASP A 95 -17.80 2.83 -13.34
C ASP A 95 -17.60 4.27 -13.86
N ASP A 96 -16.98 5.14 -13.07
CA ASP A 96 -16.56 6.48 -13.51
C ASP A 96 -15.16 6.84 -12.96
N PRO A 97 -14.10 6.56 -13.74
CA PRO A 97 -12.73 6.78 -13.28
C PRO A 97 -12.33 8.26 -13.27
N THR A 98 -13.21 9.17 -13.69
CA THR A 98 -12.96 10.62 -13.72
C THR A 98 -13.49 11.35 -12.49
N ALA A 99 -14.28 10.67 -11.66
CA ALA A 99 -14.85 11.19 -10.43
C ALA A 99 -14.21 10.51 -9.20
N GLU A 100 -14.13 11.25 -8.08
CA GLU A 100 -13.59 10.68 -6.84
C GLU A 100 -14.52 9.58 -6.31
N PRO A 101 -14.02 8.34 -6.12
CA PRO A 101 -14.84 7.23 -5.64
C PRO A 101 -15.10 7.36 -4.13
N ALA A 102 -16.30 7.82 -3.77
CA ALA A 102 -16.72 8.03 -2.38
C ALA A 102 -18.09 7.38 -2.08
N PRO A 103 -18.19 6.04 -2.10
CA PRO A 103 -19.41 5.33 -1.67
C PRO A 103 -19.72 5.58 -0.19
N ASP A 104 -20.96 5.33 0.23
CA ASP A 104 -21.43 5.66 1.60
C ASP A 104 -20.59 5.02 2.72
N CYS A 105 -20.03 3.82 2.48
CA CYS A 105 -19.19 3.10 3.44
C CYS A 105 -18.00 3.92 3.94
N VAL A 106 -17.50 4.85 3.11
CA VAL A 106 -16.39 5.76 3.43
C VAL A 106 -16.64 6.54 4.72
N GLY A 107 -17.88 7.00 4.93
CA GLY A 107 -18.24 7.81 6.09
C GLY A 107 -18.22 7.03 7.40
N SER A 108 -18.18 5.70 7.32
CA SER A 108 -18.20 4.78 8.46
C SER A 108 -16.85 4.14 8.76
N LEU A 109 -15.82 4.43 7.95
CA LEU A 109 -14.46 3.94 8.17
C LEU A 109 -13.86 4.57 9.44
N GLY A 110 -13.26 3.72 10.29
CA GLY A 110 -12.58 4.13 11.51
C GLY A 110 -11.31 3.33 11.75
N PRO A 111 -10.48 3.72 12.72
CA PRO A 111 -9.40 2.87 13.20
C PRO A 111 -9.97 1.57 13.80
N PRO A 112 -9.21 0.48 13.82
CA PRO A 112 -9.64 -0.74 14.48
C PRO A 112 -9.79 -0.47 15.98
N GLU A 113 -10.70 -1.20 16.62
CA GLU A 113 -10.83 -1.17 18.07
C GLU A 113 -9.71 -2.00 18.70
N PHE A 114 -8.84 -1.36 19.47
CA PHE A 114 -7.80 -2.04 20.24
C PHE A 114 -8.35 -2.44 21.60
N VAL A 115 -8.61 -3.73 21.78
CA VAL A 115 -9.02 -4.29 23.07
C VAL A 115 -7.83 -4.91 23.79
N LEU A 116 -7.69 -4.65 25.08
CA LEU A 116 -6.72 -5.33 25.92
C LEU A 116 -7.22 -6.75 26.25
N PRO A 117 -6.32 -7.74 26.39
CA PRO A 117 -6.69 -9.04 26.93
C PRO A 117 -7.33 -8.88 28.31
N ALA A 118 -8.39 -9.66 28.59
CA ALA A 118 -9.05 -9.72 29.88
C ALA A 118 -8.20 -10.44 30.95
#